data_AF-A0A5T8BIS7-F1
#
_entry.id   AF-A0A5T8BIS7-F1
#
_cell.length_a   1.000
_cell.length_b   1.000
_cell.length_c   1.000
_cell.angle_alpha   90.00
_cell.angle_beta   90.00
_cell.angle_gamma   90.00
#
_symmetry.space_group_name_H-M   'P 1'
#
loop_
_entity.id
_entity.type
_entity.pdbx_description
1 polymer ?
#
loop_
_entity_poly.entity_id
_entity_poly.type
_entity_poly.pdbx_seq_one_letter_code
_entity_poly.pdbx_strand_id
1 'polypeptide(L)'
;MKMKRLALLVTLNILSLPVLATEFSAGFLKNSDHSSVDLSAFSRDGYVAPGNYLLDIYLNDRLIRSQYTVTAVDAGDGASLFCITPALTDMLGLKEERRHQLEPVRGTGGQCLKLNTADSRVQYSPANQSLSVTLPQAWMEYQDPDWVPPARWSDGVTAALLDYNLMANRYMPHQGDTSTSYSLYGTAGFNLGAWRLRSDYQYNRYDRGNGSVQSDFYLPQTYLFRPLPSLRSKLTLGQTYLSSAIFDSFRFAGLTLASDERMLPSSLQGYAPQISGIANSNAQVTVSQNGRMLYQTRVSPGPFVLPDLSQNISGNLDVTVRESDGSVRTWQVNTASVPFMARQGQVRYKVAAGRPLYGGTHNN
;
A
#
# COMPACT_ATOMS: atom_id res chain seq x y z
N MET A 1 -9.89 49.04 -60.27
CA MET A 1 -9.06 48.10 -59.47
C MET A 1 -8.68 48.62 -58.07
N LYS A 2 -9.43 49.56 -57.46
CA LYS A 2 -9.14 50.11 -56.12
C LYS A 2 -10.02 49.56 -54.99
N MET A 3 -11.25 49.11 -55.28
CA MET A 3 -12.19 48.61 -54.26
C MET A 3 -11.87 47.21 -53.72
N LYS A 4 -11.28 46.31 -54.52
CA LYS A 4 -10.91 44.95 -54.06
C LYS A 4 -9.78 44.96 -53.01
N ARG A 5 -8.87 45.94 -53.06
CA ARG A 5 -7.80 46.10 -52.07
C ARG A 5 -8.31 46.67 -50.74
N LEU A 6 -9.34 47.52 -50.80
CA LEU A 6 -9.97 48.08 -49.60
C LEU A 6 -10.77 47.01 -48.84
N ALA A 7 -11.49 46.15 -49.56
CA ALA A 7 -12.23 45.04 -48.95
C ALA A 7 -11.31 44.04 -48.22
N LEU A 8 -10.13 43.75 -48.80
CA LEU A 8 -9.14 42.84 -48.19
C LEU A 8 -8.56 43.41 -46.88
N LEU A 9 -8.34 44.73 -46.80
CA LEU A 9 -7.84 45.41 -45.60
C LEU A 9 -8.89 45.49 -44.48
N VAL A 10 -10.17 45.61 -44.83
CA VAL A 10 -11.27 45.60 -43.85
C VAL A 10 -11.49 44.20 -43.28
N THR A 11 -11.39 43.15 -44.09
CA THR A 11 -11.50 41.76 -43.59
C THR A 11 -10.33 41.35 -42.70
N LEU A 12 -9.13 41.91 -42.90
CA LEU A 12 -7.96 41.59 -42.08
C LEU A 12 -8.00 42.22 -40.68
N ASN A 13 -8.73 43.33 -40.50
CA ASN A 13 -8.91 43.98 -39.19
C ASN A 13 -9.98 43.31 -38.31
N ILE A 14 -10.85 42.47 -38.88
CA ILE A 14 -11.96 41.81 -38.16
C ILE A 14 -11.53 40.41 -37.64
N LEU A 15 -10.37 39.91 -38.06
CA LEU A 15 -9.80 38.61 -37.67
C LEU A 15 -8.71 38.72 -36.57
N SER A 16 -8.62 39.84 -35.87
CA SER A 16 -7.76 39.95 -34.68
C SER A 16 -8.37 39.15 -33.53
N LEU A 17 -7.89 37.93 -33.35
CA LEU A 17 -8.10 37.17 -32.12
C LEU A 17 -7.58 38.01 -30.94
N PRO A 18 -8.38 38.24 -29.88
CA PRO A 18 -7.90 38.98 -28.72
C PRO A 18 -6.79 38.16 -28.05
N VAL A 19 -5.57 38.70 -28.05
CA VAL A 19 -4.49 38.21 -27.20
C VAL A 19 -4.73 38.79 -25.82
N LEU A 20 -5.20 37.95 -24.89
CA LEU A 20 -5.36 38.33 -23.49
C LEU A 20 -4.03 38.15 -22.77
N ALA A 21 -3.41 39.25 -22.36
CA ALA A 21 -2.29 39.25 -21.43
C ALA A 21 -2.80 39.79 -20.09
N THR A 22 -2.52 39.06 -19.01
CA THR A 22 -2.75 39.54 -17.65
C THR A 22 -1.46 40.18 -17.17
N GLU A 23 -1.53 41.33 -16.49
CA GLU A 23 -0.38 42.02 -15.92
C GLU A 23 -0.74 42.52 -14.53
N PHE A 24 0.19 42.37 -13.58
CA PHE A 24 -0.01 42.81 -12.20
C PHE A 24 0.79 44.10 -11.96
N SER A 25 0.13 45.13 -11.43
CA SER A 25 0.78 46.39 -11.10
C SER A 25 1.41 46.34 -9.71
N ALA A 26 2.72 46.55 -9.63
CA ALA A 26 3.47 46.66 -8.37
C ALA A 26 3.13 47.94 -7.57
N GLY A 27 2.41 48.90 -8.16
CA GLY A 27 2.03 50.16 -7.50
C GLY A 27 1.00 49.99 -6.36
N PHE A 28 0.29 48.86 -6.32
CA PHE A 28 -0.65 48.53 -5.24
C PHE A 28 -0.01 47.77 -4.07
N LEU A 29 1.27 47.36 -4.18
CA LEU A 29 1.99 46.73 -3.09
C LEU A 29 2.45 47.83 -2.12
N LYS A 30 1.99 47.77 -0.86
CA LYS A 30 2.51 48.63 0.22
C LYS A 30 3.95 48.21 0.58
N ASN A 31 4.93 48.63 -0.21
CA ASN A 31 6.34 48.44 0.07
C ASN A 31 7.11 49.73 -0.25
N SER A 32 8.19 50.02 0.48
CA SER A 32 8.96 51.26 0.32
C SER A 32 9.77 51.34 -0.97
N ASP A 33 10.03 50.20 -1.61
CA ASP A 33 10.72 50.08 -2.90
C ASP A 33 9.80 49.46 -3.95
N HIS A 34 9.25 50.29 -4.84
CA HIS A 34 8.36 49.86 -5.92
C HIS A 34 9.09 49.46 -7.21
N SER A 35 10.39 49.74 -7.33
CA SER A 35 11.16 49.58 -8.58
C SER A 35 11.86 48.22 -8.76
N SER A 36 11.69 47.27 -7.83
CA SER A 36 12.44 45.99 -7.83
C SER A 36 11.58 44.73 -7.78
N VAL A 37 10.24 44.83 -7.85
CA VAL A 37 9.35 43.67 -7.73
C VAL A 37 8.93 43.17 -9.11
N ASP A 38 9.51 42.04 -9.53
CA ASP A 38 9.07 41.32 -10.72
C ASP A 38 7.82 40.47 -10.41
N LEU A 39 6.68 40.89 -10.94
CA LEU A 39 5.40 40.17 -10.82
C LEU A 39 5.04 39.36 -12.07
N SER A 40 5.94 39.29 -13.07
CA SER A 40 5.69 38.57 -14.32
C SER A 40 5.47 37.07 -14.11
N ALA A 41 6.03 36.51 -13.04
CA ALA A 41 5.77 35.15 -12.59
C ALA A 41 4.30 34.90 -12.21
N PHE A 42 3.61 35.89 -11.65
CA PHE A 42 2.21 35.75 -11.21
C PHE A 42 1.22 36.09 -12.32
N SER A 43 1.68 36.74 -13.38
CA SER A 43 0.84 37.19 -14.50
C SER A 43 0.41 36.04 -15.42
N ARG A 44 0.95 34.83 -15.19
CA ARG A 44 0.64 33.62 -15.93
C ARG A 44 -0.10 32.63 -15.05
N ASP A 45 -1.27 32.20 -15.52
CA ASP A 45 -2.03 31.15 -14.85
C ASP A 45 -1.21 29.85 -14.80
N GLY A 46 -1.17 29.23 -13.63
CA GLY A 46 -0.44 27.98 -13.40
C GLY A 46 1.09 28.05 -13.46
N TYR A 47 1.71 29.24 -13.49
CA TYR A 47 3.17 29.34 -13.43
C TYR A 47 3.71 28.91 -12.07
N VAL A 48 4.80 28.13 -12.10
CA VAL A 48 5.51 27.65 -10.92
C VAL A 48 7.00 27.91 -11.13
N ALA A 49 7.66 28.57 -10.19
CA ALA A 49 9.09 28.78 -10.31
C ALA A 49 9.84 27.43 -10.28
N PRO A 50 10.81 27.17 -11.17
CA PRO A 50 11.61 25.95 -11.10
C PRO A 50 12.30 25.80 -9.74
N GLY A 51 12.27 24.60 -9.18
CA GLY A 51 12.80 24.35 -7.84
C GLY A 51 12.18 23.14 -7.15
N ASN A 52 12.59 22.89 -5.91
CA ASN A 52 12.09 21.77 -5.11
C ASN A 52 10.96 22.23 -4.20
N TYR A 53 9.83 21.53 -4.25
CA TYR A 53 8.64 21.81 -3.45
C TYR A 53 8.32 20.60 -2.58
N LEU A 54 8.05 20.85 -1.30
CA LEU A 54 7.55 19.83 -0.39
C LEU A 54 6.02 19.80 -0.51
N LEU A 55 5.48 18.72 -1.08
CA LEU A 55 4.07 18.64 -1.46
C LEU A 55 3.38 17.39 -0.91
N ASP A 56 2.08 17.50 -0.64
CA ASP A 56 1.21 16.35 -0.43
C ASP A 56 0.73 15.80 -1.78
N ILE A 57 0.93 14.51 -2.00
CA ILE A 57 0.62 13.85 -3.28
C ILE A 57 -0.72 13.14 -3.18
N TYR A 58 -1.65 13.53 -4.05
CA TYR A 58 -2.96 12.90 -4.20
C TYR A 58 -3.01 12.10 -5.51
N LEU A 59 -3.56 10.89 -5.48
CA LEU A 59 -3.85 10.07 -6.65
C LEU A 59 -5.33 9.75 -6.67
N ASN A 60 -6.04 10.18 -7.72
CA ASN A 60 -7.50 10.03 -7.85
C ASN A 60 -8.22 10.42 -6.55
N ASP A 61 -7.94 11.65 -6.08
CA ASP A 61 -8.47 12.27 -4.85
C ASP A 61 -8.08 11.62 -3.51
N ARG A 62 -7.16 10.65 -3.53
CA ARG A 62 -6.66 10.00 -2.31
C ARG A 62 -5.24 10.44 -1.99
N LEU A 63 -5.02 10.86 -0.76
CA LEU A 63 -3.68 11.15 -0.26
C LEU A 63 -2.85 9.87 -0.25
N ILE A 64 -1.78 9.82 -1.04
CA ILE A 64 -0.90 8.65 -1.12
C ILE A 64 0.44 8.87 -0.41
N ARG A 65 0.86 10.12 -0.26
CA ARG A 65 2.09 10.50 0.42
C ARG A 65 2.02 11.95 0.88
N SER A 66 2.35 12.20 2.13
CA SER A 66 2.53 13.56 2.64
C SER A 66 3.99 13.98 2.60
N GLN A 67 4.23 15.29 2.48
CA GLN A 67 5.55 15.91 2.55
C GLN A 67 6.58 15.22 1.63
N TYR A 68 6.24 15.08 0.36
CA TYR A 68 7.12 14.50 -0.66
C TYR A 68 7.76 15.62 -1.48
N THR A 69 9.08 15.59 -1.61
CA THR A 69 9.81 16.59 -2.41
C THR A 69 9.63 16.29 -3.90
N VAL A 70 9.02 17.22 -4.64
CA VAL A 70 8.87 17.17 -6.10
C VAL A 70 9.58 18.37 -6.71
N THR A 71 10.33 18.13 -7.79
CA THR A 71 11.03 19.19 -8.52
C THR A 71 10.13 19.74 -9.62
N ALA A 72 9.92 21.06 -9.65
CA ALA A 72 9.35 21.76 -10.79
C ALA A 72 10.47 22.10 -11.79
N VAL A 73 10.25 21.81 -13.06
CA VAL A 73 11.20 22.06 -14.15
C VAL A 73 10.54 22.95 -15.21
N ASP A 74 11.35 23.74 -15.91
CA ASP A 74 10.91 24.49 -17.09
C ASP A 74 10.65 23.50 -18.23
N ALA A 75 9.44 23.54 -18.78
CA ALA A 75 8.98 22.67 -19.86
C ALA A 75 9.15 23.28 -21.25
N GLY A 76 9.64 24.53 -21.33
CA GLY A 76 9.63 25.34 -22.54
C GLY A 76 8.38 26.22 -22.63
N ASP A 77 8.44 27.23 -23.51
CA ASP A 77 7.36 28.21 -23.75
C ASP A 77 6.88 28.97 -22.49
N GLY A 78 7.73 29.01 -21.46
CA GLY A 78 7.44 29.71 -20.21
C GLY A 78 6.44 29.00 -19.29
N ALA A 79 6.20 27.71 -19.53
CA ALA A 79 5.41 26.83 -18.66
C ALA A 79 6.33 25.94 -17.83
N SER A 80 6.03 25.81 -16.54
CA SER A 80 6.72 24.89 -15.65
C SER A 80 5.84 23.67 -15.37
N LEU A 81 6.46 22.50 -15.19
CA LEU A 81 5.75 21.29 -14.82
C LEU A 81 6.43 20.60 -13.65
N PHE A 82 5.64 19.86 -12.87
CA PHE A 82 6.17 19.00 -11.82
C PHE A 82 6.72 17.72 -12.42
N CYS A 83 7.97 17.45 -12.09
CA CYS A 83 8.73 16.37 -12.66
C CYS A 83 8.25 15.02 -12.12
N ILE A 84 7.76 14.16 -13.02
CA ILE A 84 7.37 12.81 -12.66
C ILE A 84 8.59 11.91 -12.82
N THR A 85 9.26 11.65 -11.71
CA THR A 85 10.43 10.76 -11.67
C THR A 85 10.02 9.29 -11.75
N PRO A 86 10.92 8.37 -12.11
CA PRO A 86 10.65 6.93 -12.04
C PRO A 86 10.12 6.49 -10.67
N ALA A 87 10.71 7.01 -9.58
CA ALA A 87 10.26 6.73 -8.21
C ALA A 87 8.81 7.22 -7.95
N LEU A 88 8.41 8.35 -8.52
CA LEU A 88 7.03 8.82 -8.43
C LEU A 88 6.09 7.96 -9.27
N THR A 89 6.51 7.47 -10.45
CA THR A 89 5.71 6.51 -11.23
C THR A 89 5.48 5.18 -10.50
N ASP A 90 6.47 4.72 -9.73
CA ASP A 90 6.35 3.59 -8.81
C ASP A 90 5.32 3.83 -7.72
N MET A 91 5.39 5.01 -7.08
CA MET A 91 4.47 5.39 -6.02
C MET A 91 3.02 5.50 -6.50
N LEU A 92 2.83 6.00 -7.73
CA LEU A 92 1.53 6.10 -8.41
C LEU A 92 0.99 4.73 -8.86
N GLY A 93 1.81 3.68 -8.84
CA GLY A 93 1.41 2.32 -9.22
C GLY A 93 1.11 2.18 -10.71
N LEU A 94 1.84 2.89 -11.57
CA LEU A 94 1.68 2.77 -13.04
C LEU A 94 2.20 1.43 -13.54
N LYS A 95 1.50 0.82 -14.51
CA LYS A 95 1.98 -0.36 -15.25
C LYS A 95 3.28 -0.05 -15.99
N GLU A 96 4.20 -1.01 -16.03
CA GLU A 96 5.51 -0.87 -16.66
C GLU A 96 5.41 -0.44 -18.13
N GLU A 97 4.51 -1.05 -18.90
CA GLU A 97 4.21 -0.68 -20.29
C GLU A 97 3.87 0.81 -20.46
N ARG A 98 3.08 1.37 -19.52
CA ARG A 98 2.68 2.77 -19.56
C ARG A 98 3.82 3.69 -19.17
N ARG A 99 4.70 3.27 -18.26
CA ARG A 99 5.88 4.07 -17.87
C ARG A 99 6.85 4.26 -19.02
N HIS A 100 7.07 3.23 -19.83
CA HIS A 100 7.92 3.31 -21.02
C HIS A 100 7.34 4.18 -22.14
N GLN A 101 6.03 4.40 -22.14
CA GLN A 101 5.35 5.26 -23.12
C GLN A 101 5.31 6.74 -22.70
N LEU A 102 5.74 7.09 -21.48
CA LEU A 102 5.77 8.48 -21.04
C LEU A 102 6.91 9.24 -21.72
N GLU A 103 6.58 10.41 -22.25
CA GLU A 103 7.57 11.25 -22.92
C GLU A 103 8.48 11.96 -21.91
N PRO A 104 9.80 11.95 -22.11
CA PRO A 104 10.72 12.71 -21.29
C PRO A 104 10.63 14.22 -21.59
N VAL A 105 10.82 15.04 -20.56
CA VAL A 105 10.95 16.49 -20.70
C VAL A 105 12.32 16.82 -21.30
N ARG A 106 12.34 17.65 -22.35
CA ARG A 106 13.59 18.09 -22.99
C ARG A 106 14.50 18.78 -21.97
N GLY A 107 15.81 18.56 -22.09
CA GLY A 107 16.81 19.19 -21.22
C GLY A 107 16.96 18.56 -19.82
N THR A 108 16.22 17.51 -19.48
CA THR A 108 16.27 16.85 -18.16
C THR A 108 17.03 15.52 -18.12
N GLY A 109 17.75 15.18 -19.19
CA GLY A 109 18.49 13.92 -19.29
C GLY A 109 17.61 12.65 -19.26
N GLY A 110 16.31 12.79 -19.52
CA GLY A 110 15.35 11.67 -19.56
C GLY A 110 14.81 11.22 -18.20
N GLN A 111 15.22 11.85 -17.09
CA GLN A 111 14.74 11.47 -15.75
C GLN A 111 13.37 12.06 -15.40
N CYS A 112 12.93 13.05 -16.17
CA CYS A 112 11.69 13.76 -15.94
C CYS A 112 10.64 13.36 -16.97
N LEU A 113 9.55 12.77 -16.53
CA LEU A 113 8.49 12.29 -17.41
C LEU A 113 7.29 13.23 -17.38
N LYS A 114 6.67 13.43 -18.55
CA LYS A 114 5.40 14.15 -18.67
C LYS A 114 4.25 13.18 -18.43
N LEU A 115 3.43 13.46 -17.43
CA LEU A 115 2.23 12.68 -17.12
C LEU A 115 0.93 13.44 -17.42
N ASN A 116 1.00 14.69 -17.84
CA ASN A 116 -0.18 15.42 -18.31
C ASN A 116 -0.44 15.03 -19.77
N THR A 117 -1.53 14.30 -20.01
CA THR A 117 -1.94 13.81 -21.33
C THR A 117 -3.43 14.11 -21.55
N ALA A 118 -4.02 13.65 -22.65
CA ALA A 118 -5.46 13.75 -22.85
C ALA A 118 -6.27 13.01 -21.76
N ASP A 119 -5.74 11.89 -21.25
CA ASP A 119 -6.45 11.00 -20.33
C ASP A 119 -5.98 11.12 -18.87
N SER A 120 -4.91 11.87 -18.61
CA SER A 120 -4.31 12.04 -17.28
C SER A 120 -3.97 13.48 -16.98
N ARG A 121 -4.16 13.89 -15.73
CA ARG A 121 -3.97 15.27 -15.29
C ARG A 121 -3.04 15.35 -14.09
N VAL A 122 -2.12 16.30 -14.11
CA VAL A 122 -1.29 16.67 -12.96
C VAL A 122 -1.60 18.12 -12.61
N GLN A 123 -2.15 18.35 -11.43
CA GLN A 123 -2.57 19.67 -10.98
C GLN A 123 -1.91 20.02 -9.65
N TYR A 124 -1.24 21.16 -9.64
CA TYR A 124 -0.65 21.72 -8.43
C TYR A 124 -1.62 22.72 -7.80
N SER A 125 -1.80 22.63 -6.48
CA SER A 125 -2.50 23.61 -5.67
C SER A 125 -1.51 24.31 -4.75
N PRO A 126 -1.11 25.57 -5.04
CA PRO A 126 -0.24 26.34 -4.17
C PRO A 126 -0.83 26.57 -2.78
N ALA A 127 -2.14 26.82 -2.70
CA ALA A 127 -2.83 27.09 -1.43
C ALA A 127 -2.81 25.90 -0.48
N ASN A 128 -2.90 24.68 -1.01
CA ASN A 128 -2.90 23.45 -0.23
C ASN A 128 -1.52 22.75 -0.21
N GLN A 129 -0.53 23.31 -0.91
CA GLN A 129 0.78 22.68 -1.15
C GLN A 129 0.66 21.21 -1.58
N SER A 130 -0.23 20.95 -2.54
CA SER A 130 -0.56 19.59 -2.97
C SER A 130 -0.41 19.39 -4.47
N LEU A 131 0.00 18.18 -4.86
CA LEU A 131 0.06 17.74 -6.25
C LEU A 131 -0.97 16.62 -6.45
N SER A 132 -2.05 16.93 -7.16
CA SER A 132 -3.12 15.99 -7.50
C SER A 132 -2.87 15.37 -8.87
N VAL A 133 -2.78 14.05 -8.90
CA VAL A 133 -2.58 13.24 -10.10
C VAL A 133 -3.84 12.43 -10.37
N THR A 134 -4.47 12.65 -11.52
CA THR A 134 -5.64 11.89 -11.97
C THR A 134 -5.20 10.94 -13.07
N LEU A 135 -5.42 9.63 -12.87
CA LEU A 135 -5.00 8.57 -13.78
C LEU A 135 -6.17 7.62 -14.11
N PRO A 136 -6.28 7.16 -15.38
CA PRO A 136 -7.19 6.09 -15.73
C PRO A 136 -6.83 4.79 -15.01
N GLN A 137 -7.85 4.09 -14.50
CA GLN A 137 -7.67 2.78 -13.86
C GLN A 137 -6.96 1.73 -14.74
N ALA A 138 -7.05 1.88 -16.07
CA ALA A 138 -6.40 0.96 -17.01
C ALA A 138 -4.86 1.05 -16.98
N TRP A 139 -4.32 2.19 -16.55
CA TRP A 139 -2.88 2.45 -16.48
C TRP A 139 -2.27 2.03 -15.15
N MET A 140 -3.11 1.76 -14.15
CA MET A 140 -2.68 1.35 -12.82
C MET A 140 -2.46 -0.16 -12.79
N GLU A 141 -1.38 -0.59 -12.14
CA GLU A 141 -1.03 -2.00 -11.95
C GLU A 141 -2.03 -2.68 -11.02
N TYR A 142 -2.61 -1.93 -10.08
CA TYR A 142 -3.57 -2.41 -9.09
C TYR A 142 -4.75 -1.45 -8.96
N GLN A 143 -5.95 -2.00 -8.85
CA GLN A 143 -7.21 -1.25 -8.79
C GLN A 143 -7.87 -1.30 -7.41
N ASP A 144 -7.32 -2.08 -6.49
CA ASP A 144 -7.91 -2.29 -5.17
C ASP A 144 -7.78 -1.02 -4.31
N PRO A 145 -8.90 -0.42 -3.88
CA PRO A 145 -8.89 0.82 -3.10
C PRO A 145 -8.23 0.66 -1.73
N ASP A 146 -8.20 -0.54 -1.16
CA ASP A 146 -7.73 -0.81 0.20
C ASP A 146 -6.32 -1.43 0.21
N TRP A 147 -5.67 -1.49 -0.96
CA TRP A 147 -4.32 -2.00 -1.08
C TRP A 147 -3.30 -0.93 -1.46
N VAL A 148 -2.11 -1.07 -0.88
CA VAL A 148 -1.00 -0.15 -1.06
C VAL A 148 0.14 -0.89 -1.77
N PRO A 149 0.62 -0.39 -2.93
CA PRO A 149 1.74 -0.98 -3.65
C PRO A 149 3.01 -1.00 -2.81
N PRO A 150 3.88 -2.00 -3.02
CA PRO A 150 5.14 -2.13 -2.29
C PRO A 150 6.01 -0.87 -2.29
N ALA A 151 6.00 -0.10 -3.39
CA ALA A 151 6.73 1.16 -3.50
C ALA A 151 6.28 2.23 -2.48
N ARG A 152 5.08 2.11 -1.93
CA ARG A 152 4.53 3.01 -0.90
C ARG A 152 4.77 2.50 0.52
N TRP A 153 5.35 1.30 0.72
CA TRP A 153 5.58 0.77 2.06
C TRP A 153 6.74 1.48 2.75
N SER A 154 6.53 1.82 4.02
CA SER A 154 7.60 2.35 4.87
C SER A 154 8.27 1.22 5.62
N ASP A 155 9.60 1.24 5.64
CA ASP A 155 10.39 0.37 6.51
C ASP A 155 10.25 0.72 8.00
N GLY A 156 9.66 1.88 8.31
CA GLY A 156 9.54 2.42 9.64
C GLY A 156 10.75 3.26 10.04
N VAL A 157 10.92 3.45 11.35
CA VAL A 157 12.02 4.23 11.93
C VAL A 157 12.96 3.33 12.73
N THR A 158 14.21 3.74 12.84
CA THR A 158 15.17 3.10 13.73
C THR A 158 14.74 3.29 15.17
N ALA A 159 14.45 2.19 15.86
CA ALA A 159 13.93 2.23 17.23
C ALA A 159 14.25 0.94 17.99
N ALA A 160 14.52 1.09 19.29
CA ALA A 160 14.51 -0.02 20.24
C ALA A 160 13.10 -0.20 20.81
N LEU A 161 12.73 -1.43 21.13
CA LEU A 161 11.46 -1.78 21.77
C LEU A 161 11.70 -2.76 22.91
N LEU A 162 10.94 -2.58 23.98
CA LEU A 162 10.91 -3.45 25.14
C LEU A 162 9.46 -3.60 25.58
N ASP A 163 8.94 -4.81 25.42
CA ASP A 163 7.69 -5.25 26.00
C ASP A 163 8.00 -6.06 27.26
N TYR A 164 7.19 -5.91 28.31
CA TYR A 164 7.36 -6.63 29.58
C TYR A 164 6.00 -6.94 30.22
N ASN A 165 5.90 -8.13 30.79
CA ASN A 165 4.78 -8.59 31.60
C ASN A 165 5.33 -9.17 32.90
N LEU A 166 4.84 -8.67 34.02
CA LEU A 166 5.22 -9.12 35.35
C LEU A 166 4.00 -9.72 36.06
N MET A 167 4.12 -10.98 36.46
CA MET A 167 3.13 -11.69 37.27
C MET A 167 3.75 -12.09 38.59
N ALA A 168 3.04 -11.81 39.68
CA ALA A 168 3.42 -12.24 41.02
C ALA A 168 2.20 -12.92 41.66
N ASN A 169 2.37 -14.18 42.05
CA ASN A 169 1.35 -14.93 42.75
C ASN A 169 1.90 -15.39 44.09
N ARG A 170 1.06 -15.34 45.12
CA ARG A 170 1.40 -15.83 46.45
C ARG A 170 0.35 -16.81 46.91
N TYR A 171 0.80 -18.01 47.25
CA TYR A 171 -0.02 -19.08 47.78
C TYR A 171 0.15 -19.14 49.30
N MET A 172 -0.97 -19.02 50.02
CA MET A 172 -1.04 -19.07 51.48
C MET A 172 -2.08 -20.10 51.91
N PRO A 173 -1.70 -21.39 52.04
CA PRO A 173 -2.64 -22.40 52.49
C PRO A 173 -2.93 -22.27 54.00
N HIS A 174 -4.07 -22.81 54.45
CA HIS A 174 -4.40 -22.84 55.88
C HIS A 174 -3.49 -23.78 56.69
N GLN A 175 -2.89 -24.79 56.04
CA GLN A 175 -1.85 -25.66 56.58
C GLN A 175 -0.77 -25.88 55.52
N GLY A 176 0.51 -25.84 55.92
CA GLY A 176 1.66 -26.01 55.04
C GLY A 176 2.41 -24.70 54.74
N ASP A 177 3.45 -24.80 53.90
CA ASP A 177 4.34 -23.68 53.61
C ASP A 177 3.71 -22.68 52.62
N THR A 178 3.92 -21.39 52.85
CA THR A 178 3.60 -20.36 51.88
C THR A 178 4.56 -20.43 50.69
N SER A 179 4.10 -20.19 49.48
CA SER A 179 5.01 -20.03 48.33
C SER A 179 4.70 -18.76 47.56
N THR A 180 5.73 -18.21 46.92
CA THR A 180 5.59 -17.04 46.07
C THR A 180 6.24 -17.33 44.73
N SER A 181 5.53 -17.06 43.64
CA SER A 181 6.03 -17.20 42.28
C SER A 181 6.06 -15.84 41.60
N TYR A 182 7.18 -15.51 40.98
CA TYR A 182 7.35 -14.35 40.12
C TYR A 182 7.67 -14.82 38.71
N SER A 183 6.96 -14.29 37.73
CA SER A 183 7.22 -14.53 36.31
C SER A 183 7.33 -13.19 35.61
N LEU A 184 8.47 -12.95 34.98
CA LEU A 184 8.70 -11.81 34.10
C LEU A 184 8.98 -12.34 32.70
N TYR A 185 8.21 -11.92 31.72
CA TYR A 185 8.45 -12.31 30.33
C TYR A 185 8.08 -11.15 29.41
N GLY A 186 8.63 -11.16 28.21
CA GLY A 186 8.32 -10.14 27.21
C GLY A 186 9.22 -10.27 25.99
N THR A 187 9.15 -9.26 25.13
CA THR A 187 9.94 -9.21 23.90
C THR A 187 10.77 -7.94 23.85
N ALA A 188 12.08 -8.09 23.73
CA ALA A 188 12.98 -7.01 23.37
C ALA A 188 13.21 -7.01 21.86
N GLY A 189 13.51 -5.84 21.28
CA GLY A 189 13.82 -5.77 19.87
C GLY A 189 14.46 -4.47 19.43
N PHE A 190 14.93 -4.50 18.20
CA PHE A 190 15.53 -3.36 17.54
C PHE A 190 15.15 -3.36 16.06
N ASN A 191 14.78 -2.19 15.56
CA ASN A 191 14.47 -1.96 14.15
C ASN A 191 15.56 -1.08 13.55
N LEU A 192 16.07 -1.47 12.38
CA LEU A 192 17.01 -0.67 11.60
C LEU A 192 16.69 -0.83 10.11
N GLY A 193 16.06 0.19 9.53
CA GLY A 193 15.47 0.08 8.20
C GLY A 193 14.52 -1.13 8.11
N ALA A 194 14.66 -1.94 7.05
CA ALA A 194 13.84 -3.14 6.84
C ALA A 194 14.14 -4.30 7.83
N TRP A 195 15.25 -4.23 8.58
CA TRP A 195 15.67 -5.29 9.48
C TRP A 195 15.03 -5.16 10.85
N ARG A 196 14.49 -6.27 11.35
CA ARG A 196 13.78 -6.34 12.64
C ARG A 196 14.36 -7.48 13.47
N LEU A 197 15.13 -7.12 14.49
CA LEU A 197 15.65 -8.05 15.50
C LEU A 197 14.62 -8.18 16.63
N ARG A 198 14.28 -9.40 17.02
CA ARG A 198 13.40 -9.71 18.15
C ARG A 198 14.04 -10.78 19.01
N SER A 199 13.95 -10.62 20.32
CA SER A 199 14.31 -11.63 21.30
C SER A 199 13.25 -11.69 22.37
N ASP A 200 12.66 -12.86 22.55
CA ASP A 200 11.82 -13.10 23.72
C ASP A 200 12.72 -13.43 24.89
N TYR A 201 12.32 -12.99 26.07
CA TYR A 201 13.00 -13.30 27.32
C TYR A 201 11.98 -13.77 28.33
N GLN A 202 12.41 -14.70 29.18
CA GLN A 202 11.60 -15.21 30.28
C GLN A 202 12.47 -15.40 31.50
N TYR A 203 11.99 -14.89 32.62
CA TYR A 203 12.54 -15.03 33.95
C TYR A 203 11.44 -15.59 34.86
N ASN A 204 11.71 -16.71 35.53
CA ASN A 204 10.82 -17.27 36.52
C ASN A 204 11.57 -17.41 37.84
N ARG A 205 10.90 -17.10 38.95
CA ARG A 205 11.41 -17.30 40.31
C ARG A 205 10.32 -17.91 41.18
N TYR A 206 10.68 -18.93 41.94
CA TYR A 206 9.82 -19.62 42.88
C TYR A 206 10.48 -19.68 44.25
N ASP A 207 9.89 -18.98 45.21
CA ASP A 207 10.33 -18.94 46.60
C ASP A 207 9.38 -19.84 47.43
N ARG A 208 9.91 -20.89 48.05
CA ARG A 208 9.18 -21.80 48.94
C ARG A 208 9.35 -21.38 50.40
N GLY A 209 8.33 -21.60 51.22
CA GLY A 209 8.32 -21.24 52.65
C GLY A 209 9.35 -21.99 53.48
N ASN A 210 9.87 -23.11 52.97
CA ASN A 210 11.00 -23.83 53.55
C ASN A 210 12.38 -23.19 53.27
N GLY A 211 12.42 -22.01 52.65
CA GLY A 211 13.65 -21.29 52.30
C GLY A 211 14.29 -21.69 50.97
N SER A 212 13.73 -22.66 50.24
CA SER A 212 14.20 -23.03 48.90
C SER A 212 13.80 -21.96 47.87
N VAL A 213 14.79 -21.46 47.13
CA VAL A 213 14.61 -20.52 46.02
C VAL A 213 15.06 -21.19 44.73
N GLN A 214 14.21 -21.15 43.72
CA GLN A 214 14.57 -21.56 42.36
C GLN A 214 14.33 -20.38 41.42
N SER A 215 15.33 -20.03 40.63
CA SER A 215 15.18 -19.01 39.59
C SER A 215 15.79 -19.47 38.29
N ASP A 216 15.18 -19.05 37.19
CA ASP A 216 15.61 -19.39 35.84
C ASP A 216 15.45 -18.18 34.91
N PHE A 217 16.42 -17.98 34.02
CA PHE A 217 16.39 -16.97 32.96
C PHE A 217 16.82 -17.60 31.65
N TYR A 218 16.01 -17.44 30.61
CA TYR A 218 16.37 -17.88 29.27
C TYR A 218 15.73 -17.00 28.20
N LEU A 219 16.25 -17.16 26.98
CA LEU A 219 15.74 -16.50 25.78
C LEU A 219 15.06 -17.56 24.89
N PRO A 220 13.71 -17.69 24.94
CA PRO A 220 12.99 -18.70 24.17
C PRO A 220 13.20 -18.60 22.65
N GLN A 221 13.41 -17.39 22.13
CA GLN A 221 13.68 -17.19 20.72
C GLN A 221 14.44 -15.89 20.51
N THR A 222 15.40 -15.92 19.61
CA THR A 222 16.12 -14.74 19.12
C THR A 222 16.25 -14.88 17.62
N TYR A 223 15.64 -13.96 16.89
CA TYR A 223 15.62 -14.00 15.44
C TYR A 223 15.64 -12.61 14.83
N LEU A 224 16.20 -12.56 13.63
CA LEU A 224 16.27 -11.39 12.78
C LEU A 224 15.40 -11.67 11.55
N PHE A 225 14.51 -10.76 11.19
CA PHE A 225 13.73 -10.92 9.96
C PHE A 225 13.72 -9.67 9.10
N ARG A 226 13.53 -9.88 7.81
CA ARG A 226 13.40 -8.85 6.78
C ARG A 226 12.32 -9.24 5.76
N PRO A 227 11.30 -8.39 5.56
CA PRO A 227 10.40 -8.49 4.43
C PRO A 227 11.14 -8.27 3.09
N LEU A 228 10.79 -9.05 2.07
CA LEU A 228 11.31 -8.99 0.71
C LEU A 228 10.12 -8.80 -0.26
N PRO A 229 9.66 -7.55 -0.50
CA PRO A 229 8.46 -7.30 -1.28
C PRO A 229 8.54 -7.78 -2.75
N SER A 230 9.73 -7.74 -3.36
CA SER A 230 9.94 -8.24 -4.73
C SER A 230 9.66 -9.73 -4.89
N LEU A 231 9.89 -10.52 -3.82
CA LEU A 231 9.59 -11.95 -3.76
C LEU A 231 8.28 -12.24 -3.04
N ARG A 232 7.56 -11.20 -2.59
CA ARG A 232 6.37 -11.29 -1.72
C ARG A 232 6.58 -12.24 -0.52
N SER A 233 7.76 -12.14 0.08
CA SER A 233 8.24 -13.13 1.05
C SER A 233 8.92 -12.49 2.25
N LYS A 234 9.09 -13.26 3.32
CA LYS A 234 9.80 -12.87 4.54
C LYS A 234 10.99 -13.80 4.75
N LEU A 235 12.17 -13.21 4.85
CA LEU A 235 13.40 -13.89 5.27
C LEU A 235 13.53 -13.79 6.78
N THR A 236 13.77 -14.93 7.46
CA THR A 236 13.97 -15.02 8.91
C THR A 236 15.25 -15.80 9.19
N LEU A 237 16.09 -15.29 10.08
CA LEU A 237 17.36 -15.88 10.50
C LEU A 237 17.37 -16.01 12.02
N GLY A 238 17.92 -17.10 12.55
CA GLY A 238 18.06 -17.33 14.00
C GLY A 238 17.13 -18.43 14.51
N GLN A 239 16.76 -18.33 15.78
CA GLN A 239 15.92 -19.32 16.46
C GLN A 239 14.45 -19.03 16.23
N THR A 240 13.73 -19.95 15.60
CA THR A 240 12.31 -19.80 15.31
C THR A 240 11.60 -21.15 15.25
N TYR A 241 10.31 -21.13 14.97
CA TYR A 241 9.47 -22.31 14.80
C TYR A 241 9.12 -22.50 13.33
N LEU A 242 9.21 -23.74 12.85
CA LEU A 242 8.68 -24.09 11.54
C LEU A 242 7.16 -24.19 11.63
N SER A 243 6.45 -23.08 11.40
CA SER A 243 5.02 -23.17 11.16
C SER A 243 4.79 -23.73 9.74
N SER A 244 4.14 -24.88 9.60
CA SER A 244 3.75 -25.46 8.30
C SER A 244 2.30 -25.93 8.36
N ALA A 245 1.61 -25.89 7.22
CA ALA A 245 0.27 -26.48 7.09
C ALA A 245 0.32 -27.98 6.72
N ILE A 246 1.51 -28.49 6.37
CA ILE A 246 1.73 -29.87 5.90
C ILE A 246 2.45 -30.70 6.96
N PHE A 247 3.40 -30.10 7.68
CA PHE A 247 4.26 -30.77 8.65
C PHE A 247 4.02 -30.21 10.04
N ASP A 248 4.29 -31.02 11.06
CA ASP A 248 4.27 -30.58 12.45
C ASP A 248 5.28 -29.47 12.71
N SER A 249 4.91 -28.56 13.60
CA SER A 249 5.77 -27.46 13.98
C SER A 249 6.86 -27.92 14.95
N PHE A 250 8.11 -27.61 14.62
CA PHE A 250 9.26 -27.83 15.50
C PHE A 250 10.13 -26.57 15.60
N ARG A 251 10.84 -26.44 16.72
CA ARG A 251 11.79 -25.35 16.94
C ARG A 251 13.12 -25.67 16.28
N PHE A 252 13.74 -24.68 15.65
CA PHE A 252 15.05 -24.82 15.02
C PHE A 252 15.81 -23.50 15.01
N ALA A 253 17.12 -23.58 14.82
CA ALA A 253 18.00 -22.45 14.57
C ALA A 253 18.51 -22.51 13.13
N GLY A 254 18.22 -21.48 12.34
CA GLY A 254 18.64 -21.45 10.94
C GLY A 254 18.02 -20.32 10.13
N LEU A 255 17.72 -20.63 8.87
CA LEU A 255 17.21 -19.70 7.87
C LEU A 255 15.83 -20.17 7.39
N THR A 256 14.91 -19.24 7.24
CA THR A 256 13.58 -19.47 6.65
C THR A 256 13.29 -18.40 5.60
N LEU A 257 12.90 -18.82 4.41
CA LEU A 257 12.30 -17.96 3.40
C LEU A 257 10.88 -18.47 3.13
N ALA A 258 9.88 -17.63 3.38
CA ALA A 258 8.48 -18.01 3.19
C ALA A 258 7.69 -16.89 2.53
N SER A 259 6.76 -17.25 1.64
CA SER A 259 5.77 -16.33 1.09
C SER A 259 4.90 -15.74 2.21
N ASP A 260 4.66 -14.43 2.20
CA ASP A 260 3.82 -13.74 3.18
C ASP A 260 2.59 -13.13 2.49
N GLU A 261 1.43 -13.75 2.68
CA GLU A 261 0.18 -13.32 2.04
C GLU A 261 -0.29 -11.93 2.50
N ARG A 262 0.18 -11.44 3.64
CA ARG A 262 -0.15 -10.09 4.13
C ARG A 262 0.40 -9.00 3.23
N MET A 263 1.33 -9.35 2.33
CA MET A 263 1.85 -8.48 1.28
C MET A 263 0.88 -8.29 0.12
N LEU A 264 -0.13 -9.16 -0.01
CA LEU A 264 -1.12 -9.11 -1.07
C LEU A 264 -2.30 -8.20 -0.69
N PRO A 265 -3.06 -7.69 -1.68
CA PRO A 265 -4.37 -7.08 -1.47
C PRO A 265 -5.26 -7.95 -0.60
N SER A 266 -6.11 -7.35 0.23
CA SER A 266 -7.07 -8.07 1.05
C SER A 266 -8.02 -8.93 0.20
N SER A 267 -8.32 -8.51 -1.02
CA SER A 267 -9.00 -9.36 -2.01
C SER A 267 -8.23 -10.65 -2.30
N LEU A 268 -6.90 -10.61 -2.35
CA LEU A 268 -6.00 -11.69 -2.79
C LEU A 268 -5.37 -12.55 -1.69
N GLN A 269 -5.60 -12.27 -0.40
CA GLN A 269 -5.11 -13.13 0.70
C GLN A 269 -6.13 -14.22 1.03
N GLY A 270 -5.65 -15.37 1.53
CA GLY A 270 -6.51 -16.51 1.82
C GLY A 270 -7.20 -17.11 0.59
N TYR A 271 -8.04 -18.11 0.85
CA TYR A 271 -8.87 -18.74 -0.17
C TYR A 271 -10.28 -18.14 -0.13
N ALA A 272 -10.67 -17.46 -1.21
CA ALA A 272 -12.07 -17.22 -1.53
C ALA A 272 -12.38 -18.02 -2.80
N PRO A 273 -13.45 -18.84 -2.84
CA PRO A 273 -13.78 -19.58 -4.04
C PRO A 273 -14.15 -18.61 -5.16
N GLN A 274 -13.62 -18.86 -6.36
CA GLN A 274 -13.96 -18.09 -7.54
C GLN A 274 -15.39 -18.47 -7.98
N ILE A 275 -16.31 -17.52 -7.88
CA ILE A 275 -17.69 -17.72 -8.33
C ILE A 275 -17.73 -17.37 -9.82
N SER A 276 -17.95 -18.39 -10.63
CA SER A 276 -18.20 -18.26 -12.06
C SER A 276 -19.60 -18.76 -12.41
N GLY A 277 -20.14 -18.23 -13.51
CA GLY A 277 -21.47 -18.59 -14.00
C GLY A 277 -21.69 -18.05 -15.41
N ILE A 278 -22.87 -18.31 -15.97
CA ILE A 278 -23.29 -17.79 -17.27
C ILE A 278 -24.61 -17.03 -17.06
N ALA A 279 -24.62 -15.76 -17.48
CA ALA A 279 -25.82 -14.93 -17.54
C ALA A 279 -26.39 -14.96 -18.95
N ASN A 280 -27.70 -15.16 -19.09
CA ASN A 280 -28.37 -15.19 -20.39
C ASN A 280 -28.76 -13.78 -20.88
N SER A 281 -28.83 -12.81 -19.97
CA SER A 281 -29.18 -11.42 -20.22
C SER A 281 -28.33 -10.48 -19.34
N ASN A 282 -28.69 -9.20 -19.29
CA ASN A 282 -28.12 -8.31 -18.27
C ASN A 282 -28.65 -8.75 -16.91
N ALA A 283 -27.80 -9.37 -16.10
CA ALA A 283 -28.22 -10.02 -14.87
C ALA A 283 -27.63 -9.32 -13.64
N GLN A 284 -28.39 -9.33 -12.55
CA GLN A 284 -27.92 -8.94 -11.23
C GLN A 284 -27.47 -10.19 -10.48
N VAL A 285 -26.22 -10.21 -10.05
CA VAL A 285 -25.64 -11.31 -9.29
C VAL A 285 -25.49 -10.88 -7.84
N THR A 286 -26.07 -11.64 -6.93
CA THR A 286 -26.03 -11.42 -5.49
C THR A 286 -25.42 -12.64 -4.82
N VAL A 287 -24.43 -12.42 -3.95
CA VAL A 287 -23.83 -13.46 -3.11
C VAL A 287 -24.24 -13.20 -1.66
N SER A 288 -24.74 -14.23 -1.00
CA SER A 288 -25.17 -14.18 0.39
C SER A 288 -24.69 -15.38 1.19
N GLN A 289 -24.66 -15.23 2.52
CA GLN A 289 -24.32 -16.30 3.46
C GLN A 289 -25.21 -16.18 4.68
N ASN A 290 -25.89 -17.27 5.05
CA ASN A 290 -26.81 -17.30 6.20
C ASN A 290 -27.81 -16.12 6.18
N GLY A 291 -28.31 -15.76 5.00
CA GLY A 291 -29.25 -14.64 4.80
C GLY A 291 -28.63 -13.24 4.79
N ARG A 292 -27.34 -13.08 5.07
CA ARG A 292 -26.62 -11.80 4.95
C ARG A 292 -26.07 -11.62 3.55
N MET A 293 -26.37 -10.50 2.90
CA MET A 293 -25.77 -10.13 1.62
C MET A 293 -24.29 -9.76 1.81
N LEU A 294 -23.42 -10.41 1.05
CA LEU A 294 -21.96 -10.21 1.11
C LEU A 294 -21.45 -9.41 -0.08
N TYR A 295 -22.06 -9.60 -1.26
CA TYR A 295 -21.64 -8.93 -2.48
C TYR A 295 -22.78 -8.86 -3.50
N GLN A 296 -22.82 -7.80 -4.30
CA GLN A 296 -23.82 -7.66 -5.35
C GLN A 296 -23.26 -6.82 -6.51
N THR A 297 -23.41 -7.31 -7.74
CA THR A 297 -22.99 -6.59 -8.95
C THR A 297 -23.91 -6.88 -10.14
N ARG A 298 -23.76 -6.12 -11.22
CA ARG A 298 -24.43 -6.39 -12.51
C ARG A 298 -23.42 -6.93 -13.52
N VAL A 299 -23.83 -7.93 -14.29
CA VAL A 299 -23.01 -8.58 -15.32
C VAL A 299 -23.72 -8.53 -16.67
N SER A 300 -22.93 -8.43 -17.74
CA SER A 300 -23.41 -8.49 -19.13
C SER A 300 -23.80 -9.94 -19.52
N PRO A 301 -24.58 -10.13 -20.60
CA PRO A 301 -24.89 -11.47 -21.10
C PRO A 301 -23.61 -12.21 -21.50
N GLY A 302 -23.48 -13.46 -21.05
CA GLY A 302 -22.31 -14.30 -21.28
C GLY A 302 -21.74 -14.91 -20.00
N PRO A 303 -20.63 -15.66 -20.11
CA PRO A 303 -19.89 -16.15 -18.95
C PRO A 303 -19.34 -14.98 -18.15
N PHE A 304 -19.48 -15.05 -16.83
CA PHE A 304 -18.93 -14.07 -15.91
C PHE A 304 -18.15 -14.75 -14.80
N VAL A 305 -17.21 -14.00 -14.24
CA VAL A 305 -16.45 -14.34 -13.06
C VAL A 305 -16.55 -13.15 -12.12
N LEU A 306 -17.01 -13.38 -10.89
CA LEU A 306 -17.08 -12.30 -9.92
C LEU A 306 -15.69 -12.03 -9.34
N PRO A 307 -15.24 -10.76 -9.30
CA PRO A 307 -14.05 -10.40 -8.54
C PRO A 307 -14.33 -10.48 -7.03
N ASP A 308 -13.23 -10.53 -6.28
CA ASP A 308 -13.10 -11.17 -4.97
C ASP A 308 -14.10 -10.78 -3.87
N LEU A 309 -14.60 -11.82 -3.20
CA LEU A 309 -15.32 -11.73 -1.94
C LEU A 309 -14.33 -11.62 -0.76
N SER A 310 -14.77 -10.97 0.32
CA SER A 310 -13.99 -10.79 1.56
C SER A 310 -13.50 -12.11 2.17
N GLN A 311 -12.31 -12.11 2.77
CA GLN A 311 -11.64 -13.31 3.29
C GLN A 311 -12.33 -13.97 4.51
N ASN A 312 -13.20 -13.25 5.22
CA ASN A 312 -13.81 -13.74 6.46
C ASN A 312 -15.06 -14.62 6.22
N ILE A 313 -15.11 -15.31 5.08
CA ILE A 313 -16.28 -16.07 4.65
C ILE A 313 -15.95 -17.57 4.71
N SER A 314 -16.45 -18.25 5.74
CA SER A 314 -16.34 -19.71 5.90
C SER A 314 -17.73 -20.36 5.80
N GLY A 315 -17.84 -21.48 5.08
CA GLY A 315 -19.10 -22.24 4.92
C GLY A 315 -19.74 -22.09 3.54
N ASN A 316 -21.04 -22.33 3.43
CA ASN A 316 -21.74 -22.28 2.15
C ASN A 316 -22.09 -20.84 1.76
N LEU A 317 -21.81 -20.48 0.51
CA LEU A 317 -22.25 -19.24 -0.13
C LEU A 317 -23.43 -19.53 -1.05
N ASP A 318 -24.50 -18.77 -0.89
CA ASP A 318 -25.66 -18.79 -1.75
C ASP A 318 -25.50 -17.72 -2.83
N VAL A 319 -25.34 -18.17 -4.08
CA VAL A 319 -25.22 -17.31 -5.25
C VAL A 319 -26.56 -17.24 -5.95
N THR A 320 -27.09 -16.04 -6.15
CA THR A 320 -28.35 -15.79 -6.84
C THR A 320 -28.12 -14.88 -8.03
N VAL A 321 -28.53 -15.34 -9.22
CA VAL A 321 -28.51 -14.57 -10.46
C VAL A 321 -29.95 -14.27 -10.85
N ARG A 322 -30.31 -12.99 -10.91
CA ARG A 322 -31.60 -12.50 -11.38
C ARG A 322 -31.42 -11.89 -12.77
N GLU A 323 -32.06 -12.49 -13.76
CA GLU A 323 -32.02 -12.07 -15.17
C GLU A 323 -33.00 -10.91 -15.42
N SER A 324 -32.87 -10.25 -16.58
CA SER A 324 -33.72 -9.12 -16.97
C SER A 324 -35.20 -9.47 -17.10
N ASP A 325 -35.51 -10.74 -17.40
CA ASP A 325 -36.87 -11.28 -17.51
C ASP A 325 -37.49 -11.64 -16.15
N GLY A 326 -36.75 -11.43 -15.06
CA GLY A 326 -37.17 -11.75 -13.70
C GLY A 326 -36.92 -13.20 -13.29
N SER A 327 -36.40 -14.06 -14.18
CA SER A 327 -35.99 -15.41 -13.83
C SER A 327 -34.82 -15.37 -12.84
N VAL A 328 -34.84 -16.30 -11.88
CA VAL A 328 -33.85 -16.37 -10.81
C VAL A 328 -33.21 -17.75 -10.79
N ARG A 329 -31.88 -17.78 -10.77
CA ARG A 329 -31.07 -19.00 -10.63
C ARG A 329 -30.28 -18.91 -9.35
N THR A 330 -30.31 -19.97 -8.55
CA THR A 330 -29.57 -20.02 -7.30
C THR A 330 -28.76 -21.31 -7.22
N TRP A 331 -27.52 -21.22 -6.79
CA TRP A 331 -26.67 -22.37 -6.48
C TRP A 331 -25.77 -22.07 -5.29
N GLN A 332 -25.27 -23.14 -4.67
CA GLN A 332 -24.37 -23.04 -3.54
C GLN A 332 -22.92 -23.29 -3.95
N VAL A 333 -22.03 -22.45 -3.43
CA VAL A 333 -20.58 -22.63 -3.52
C VAL A 333 -20.06 -22.89 -2.12
N ASN A 334 -19.50 -24.06 -1.88
CA ASN A 334 -18.95 -24.42 -0.58
C ASN A 334 -17.55 -23.81 -0.42
N THR A 335 -17.35 -22.98 0.61
CA THR A 335 -16.03 -22.46 0.98
C THR A 335 -15.38 -23.41 1.99
N ALA A 336 -15.02 -24.62 1.53
CA ALA A 336 -14.19 -25.51 2.32
C ALA A 336 -12.76 -24.96 2.31
N SER A 337 -12.36 -24.21 3.34
CA SER A 337 -11.00 -23.70 3.47
C SER A 337 -10.04 -24.85 3.79
N VAL A 338 -9.47 -25.50 2.78
CA VAL A 338 -8.28 -26.32 2.99
C VAL A 338 -7.11 -25.35 3.20
N PRO A 339 -6.35 -25.43 4.30
CA PRO A 339 -5.31 -24.45 4.66
C PRO A 339 -4.22 -24.22 3.60
N PHE A 340 -4.12 -25.10 2.60
CA PHE A 340 -3.07 -25.11 1.58
C PHE A 340 -3.52 -24.66 0.18
N MET A 341 -4.79 -24.27 -0.04
CA MET A 341 -5.18 -23.72 -1.35
C MET A 341 -4.54 -22.34 -1.56
N ALA A 342 -4.17 -22.07 -2.81
CA ALA A 342 -3.71 -20.76 -3.27
C ALA A 342 -4.62 -20.32 -4.43
N ARG A 343 -4.72 -19.00 -4.65
CA ARG A 343 -5.47 -18.49 -5.81
C ARG A 343 -4.77 -18.88 -7.11
N GLN A 344 -5.54 -18.97 -8.19
CA GLN A 344 -5.01 -19.23 -9.51
C GLN A 344 -3.89 -18.23 -9.85
N GLY A 345 -2.71 -18.73 -10.23
CA GLY A 345 -1.52 -17.92 -10.53
C GLY A 345 -0.67 -17.54 -9.31
N GLN A 346 -1.08 -17.86 -8.08
CA GLN A 346 -0.27 -17.66 -6.88
C GLN A 346 0.48 -18.93 -6.50
N VAL A 347 1.75 -18.77 -6.12
CA VAL A 347 2.60 -19.85 -5.59
C VAL A 347 2.95 -19.53 -4.15
N ARG A 348 2.48 -20.40 -3.24
CA ARG A 348 2.85 -20.36 -1.81
C ARG A 348 4.02 -21.29 -1.61
N TYR A 349 5.06 -20.81 -0.95
CA TYR A 349 6.26 -21.60 -0.71
C TYR A 349 6.89 -21.28 0.64
N LYS A 350 7.60 -22.26 1.18
CA LYS A 350 8.37 -22.14 2.41
C LYS A 350 9.59 -23.03 2.33
N VAL A 351 10.76 -22.42 2.45
CA VAL A 351 12.06 -23.11 2.48
C VAL A 351 12.68 -22.81 3.83
N ALA A 352 13.05 -23.86 4.56
CA ALA A 352 13.70 -23.76 5.85
C ALA A 352 14.93 -24.68 5.89
N ALA A 353 16.03 -24.18 6.43
CA ALA A 353 17.27 -24.93 6.61
C ALA A 353 17.91 -24.55 7.95
N GLY A 354 18.30 -25.54 8.75
CA GLY A 354 18.91 -25.28 10.05
C GLY A 354 19.02 -26.51 10.94
N ARG A 355 19.41 -26.27 12.20
CA ARG A 355 19.54 -27.30 13.23
C ARG A 355 18.28 -27.35 14.09
N PRO A 356 17.61 -28.50 14.24
CA PRO A 356 16.49 -28.61 15.17
C PRO A 356 16.96 -28.36 16.61
N LEU A 357 16.11 -27.70 17.40
CA LEU A 357 16.33 -27.41 18.81
C LEU A 357 15.36 -28.27 19.62
N TYR A 358 15.80 -29.46 20.01
CA TYR A 358 14.99 -30.34 20.87
C TYR A 358 15.09 -29.88 22.32
N GLY A 359 14.00 -30.00 23.08
CA GLY A 359 13.85 -29.43 24.42
C GLY A 359 14.77 -30.05 25.46
N GLY A 360 15.80 -29.31 25.86
CA GLY A 360 16.43 -29.37 27.19
C GLY A 360 16.15 -28.07 27.94
N THR A 361 16.16 -28.11 29.28
CA THR A 361 15.89 -26.96 30.15
C THR A 361 16.78 -25.77 29.83
N HIS A 362 18.01 -25.99 29.35
CA HIS A 362 18.87 -24.99 28.71
C HIS A 362 19.51 -25.64 27.47
N ASN A 363 19.18 -25.17 26.27
CA ASN A 363 19.81 -25.65 25.04
C ASN A 363 21.14 -24.92 24.81
N ASN A 364 22.26 -25.59 25.12
CA ASN A 364 23.53 -25.40 24.42
C ASN A 364 23.46 -26.03 23.00
#